data_AF-A0A955EVI7-F1
#
_entry.id   AF-A0A955EVI7-F1
#
_cell.length_a   1.000
_cell.length_b   1.000
_cell.length_c   1.000
_cell.angle_alpha   90.00
_cell.angle_beta   90.00
_cell.angle_gamma   90.00
#
_symmetry.space_group_name_H-M   'P 1'
#
loop_
_entity.id
_entity.type
_entity.pdbx_description
1 polymer ?
#
loop_
_entity_poly.entity_id
_entity_poly.type
_entity_poly.pdbx_seq_one_letter_code
_entity_poly.pdbx_strand_id
1 'polypeptide(L)'
;MSSARKRLEVRSLQTLYDVSERRACRVLGFARNVHRHVSRRVEPTALKMRLKDLALARPRYGYRRLTVLLRREGWHVNHKRVYRLYREEGL
;
A
#
# COMPACT_ATOMS: atom_id res chain seq x y z
N MET A 1 21.38 -6.37 -2.19
CA MET A 1 20.19 -7.02 -2.78
C MET A 1 18.92 -6.46 -2.16
N SER A 2 17.88 -6.20 -2.97
CA SER A 2 16.56 -5.77 -2.48
C SER A 2 15.89 -6.85 -1.61
N SER A 3 15.11 -6.45 -0.60
CA SER A 3 14.30 -7.36 0.22
C SER A 3 13.38 -8.25 -0.62
N ALA A 4 12.89 -7.76 -1.76
CA ALA A 4 12.06 -8.56 -2.67
C ALA A 4 12.86 -9.73 -3.27
N ARG A 5 14.09 -9.48 -3.71
CA ARG A 5 14.99 -10.52 -4.25
C ARG A 5 15.37 -11.55 -3.18
N LYS A 6 15.68 -11.10 -1.96
CA LYS A 6 15.95 -12.00 -0.83
C LYS A 6 14.78 -12.93 -0.53
N ARG A 7 13.53 -12.45 -0.62
CA ARG A 7 12.33 -13.29 -0.42
C ARG A 7 12.19 -14.37 -1.50
N LEU A 8 12.50 -14.03 -2.75
CA LEU A 8 12.50 -15.01 -3.84
C LEU A 8 13.56 -16.09 -3.60
N GLU A 9 14.78 -15.69 -3.24
CA GLU A 9 15.85 -16.64 -2.95
C GLU A 9 15.55 -17.55 -1.75
N VAL A 10 14.93 -17.02 -0.68
CA VAL A 10 14.47 -17.86 0.44
C VAL A 10 13.52 -18.94 -0.06
N ARG A 11 12.52 -18.59 -0.89
CA ARG A 11 11.58 -19.56 -1.46
C ARG A 11 12.28 -20.58 -2.35
N SER A 12 13.20 -20.14 -3.20
CA SER A 12 13.99 -21.04 -4.05
C SER A 12 14.79 -22.05 -3.22
N LEU A 13 15.41 -21.62 -2.12
CA LEU A 13 16.12 -22.53 -1.22
C LEU A 13 15.19 -23.54 -0.56
N GLN A 14 14.00 -23.12 -0.13
CA GLN A 14 13.01 -24.04 0.44
C GLN A 14 12.60 -25.10 -0.59
N THR A 15 12.35 -24.73 -1.84
CA THR A 15 11.93 -25.68 -2.88
C THR A 15 13.06 -26.59 -3.36
N LEU A 16 14.26 -26.06 -3.56
CA LEU A 16 15.38 -26.81 -4.13
C LEU A 16 16.03 -27.78 -3.14
N TYR A 17 16.01 -27.46 -1.85
CA TYR A 17 16.74 -28.20 -0.82
C TYR A 17 15.84 -28.76 0.29
N ASP A 18 14.51 -28.64 0.16
CA ASP A 18 13.50 -29.05 1.15
C ASP A 18 13.83 -28.58 2.59
N VAL A 19 14.33 -27.34 2.70
CA VAL A 19 14.70 -26.75 3.98
C VAL A 19 13.59 -25.88 4.54
N SER A 20 13.49 -25.82 5.86
CA SER A 20 12.58 -24.88 6.53
C SER A 20 12.92 -23.42 6.19
N GLU A 21 11.89 -22.55 6.17
CA GLU A 21 12.03 -21.09 6.03
C GLU A 21 13.09 -20.52 7.00
N ARG A 22 13.15 -21.05 8.22
CA ARG A 22 14.11 -20.64 9.25
C ARG A 22 15.55 -20.91 8.80
N ARG A 23 15.80 -22.08 8.20
CA ARG A 23 17.14 -22.46 7.72
C ARG A 23 17.51 -21.62 6.49
N ALA A 24 16.61 -21.49 5.52
CA ALA A 24 16.83 -20.67 4.33
C ALA A 24 17.11 -19.19 4.68
N CYS A 25 16.34 -18.59 5.59
CA CYS A 25 16.56 -17.22 6.06
C CYS A 25 17.91 -17.06 6.78
N ARG A 26 18.33 -18.04 7.59
CA ARG A 26 19.62 -18.01 8.31
C ARG A 26 20.80 -18.03 7.34
N VAL A 27 20.75 -18.90 6.33
CA VAL A 27 21.80 -19.00 5.28
C VAL A 27 21.95 -17.68 4.52
N LEU A 28 20.85 -17.03 4.18
CA LEU A 28 20.86 -15.76 3.43
C LEU A 28 21.05 -14.50 4.30
N GLY A 29 21.26 -14.65 5.60
CA GLY A 29 21.36 -13.53 6.55
C GLY A 29 20.12 -12.61 6.49
N PHE A 30 18.93 -13.19 6.29
CA PHE A 30 17.69 -12.45 6.11
C PHE A 30 16.76 -12.61 7.31
N ALA A 31 16.33 -11.50 7.90
CA ALA A 31 15.48 -11.54 9.08
C ALA A 31 14.07 -12.05 8.75
N ARG A 32 13.59 -13.06 9.49
CA ARG A 32 12.29 -13.73 9.25
C ARG A 32 11.10 -12.78 9.36
N ASN A 33 11.15 -11.79 10.25
CA ASN A 33 10.10 -10.76 10.36
C ASN A 33 10.00 -9.94 9.06
N VAL A 34 11.13 -9.58 8.44
CA VAL A 34 11.17 -8.88 7.15
C VAL A 34 10.72 -9.78 6.01
N HIS A 35 11.06 -11.08 6.05
CA HIS A 35 10.57 -12.05 5.08
C HIS A 35 9.05 -12.17 5.10
N ARG A 36 8.48 -12.35 6.30
CA ARG A 36 7.03 -12.52 6.52
C ARG A 36 6.25 -11.22 6.44
N HIS A 37 6.91 -10.07 6.43
CA HIS A 37 6.25 -8.78 6.37
C HIS A 37 5.48 -8.61 5.05
N VAL A 38 4.15 -8.70 5.14
CA VAL A 38 3.22 -8.30 4.10
C VAL A 38 2.81 -6.85 4.35
N SER A 39 2.96 -6.01 3.34
CA SER A 39 2.47 -4.63 3.41
C SER A 39 0.96 -4.64 3.62
N ARG A 40 0.48 -4.10 4.74
CA ARG A 40 -0.95 -3.88 5.00
C ARG A 40 -1.47 -2.61 4.33
N ARG A 41 -0.89 -2.19 3.21
CA ARG A 41 -1.50 -1.13 2.39
C ARG A 41 -2.79 -1.73 1.83
N VAL A 42 -3.89 -1.53 2.55
CA VAL A 42 -5.23 -1.60 1.97
C VAL A 42 -5.23 -0.54 0.89
N GLU A 43 -5.12 -0.98 -0.36
CA GLU A 43 -5.34 -0.14 -1.54
C GLU A 43 -6.66 0.60 -1.31
N PRO A 44 -6.65 1.93 -1.13
CA PRO A 44 -7.87 2.69 -0.90
C PRO A 44 -8.60 2.88 -2.23
N THR A 45 -8.75 1.83 -3.05
CA THR A 45 -9.31 1.90 -4.40
C THR A 45 -10.67 2.57 -4.38
N ALA A 46 -11.56 2.22 -3.44
CA ALA A 46 -12.87 2.86 -3.32
C ALA A 46 -12.79 4.36 -2.96
N LEU A 47 -11.97 4.74 -1.98
CA LEU A 47 -11.78 6.15 -1.59
C LEU A 47 -11.16 6.97 -2.72
N LYS A 48 -10.20 6.37 -3.42
CA LYS A 48 -9.46 6.96 -4.52
C LYS A 48 -10.36 7.18 -5.75
N MET A 49 -11.15 6.17 -6.11
CA MET A 49 -12.17 6.28 -7.16
C MET A 49 -13.18 7.36 -6.80
N ARG A 50 -13.72 7.33 -5.57
CA ARG A 50 -14.70 8.33 -5.15
C ARG A 50 -14.14 9.75 -5.15
N LEU A 51 -12.88 9.92 -4.75
CA LEU A 51 -12.20 11.21 -4.81
C LEU A 51 -12.09 11.73 -6.26
N LYS A 52 -11.77 10.84 -7.22
CA LYS A 52 -11.74 11.20 -8.65
C LYS A 52 -13.12 11.62 -9.15
N ASP A 53 -14.16 10.85 -8.82
CA ASP A 53 -15.52 11.17 -9.25
C ASP A 53 -15.94 12.56 -8.77
N LEU A 54 -15.65 12.89 -7.49
CA LEU A 54 -15.96 14.20 -6.93
C LEU A 54 -15.11 15.32 -7.54
N ALA A 55 -13.84 15.07 -7.86
CA ALA A 55 -12.96 16.03 -8.51
C ALA A 55 -13.43 16.32 -9.96
N LEU A 56 -13.82 15.28 -10.71
CA LEU A 56 -14.34 15.40 -12.07
C LEU A 56 -15.70 16.11 -12.09
N ALA A 57 -16.59 15.78 -11.16
CA ALA A 57 -17.90 16.44 -11.05
C ALA A 57 -17.77 17.91 -10.61
N ARG A 58 -16.69 18.29 -9.91
CA ARG A 58 -16.50 19.64 -9.36
C ARG A 58 -15.04 20.12 -9.52
N PRO A 59 -14.59 20.47 -10.73
CA PRO A 59 -13.17 20.78 -11.01
C PRO A 59 -12.61 21.97 -10.22
N ARG A 60 -13.46 22.91 -9.79
CA ARG A 60 -13.03 24.07 -8.98
C ARG A 60 -12.71 23.71 -7.52
N TYR A 61 -13.02 22.49 -7.09
CA TYR A 61 -12.91 22.10 -5.69
C TYR A 61 -11.55 21.44 -5.43
N GLY A 62 -10.70 22.12 -4.66
CA GLY A 62 -9.48 21.51 -4.15
C GLY A 62 -9.75 20.48 -3.04
N TYR A 63 -8.69 19.73 -2.68
CA TYR A 63 -8.74 18.61 -1.72
C TYR A 63 -9.46 18.91 -0.39
N ARG A 64 -9.41 20.16 0.11
CA ARG A 64 -10.09 20.56 1.36
C ARG A 64 -11.61 20.46 1.24
N ARG A 65 -12.19 20.95 0.13
CA ARG A 65 -13.63 20.86 -0.12
C ARG A 65 -14.05 19.43 -0.41
N LEU A 66 -13.23 18.68 -1.16
CA LEU A 66 -13.47 17.26 -1.41
C LEU A 66 -13.45 16.44 -0.12
N THR A 67 -12.56 16.75 0.83
CA THR A 67 -12.52 16.10 2.16
C THR A 67 -13.84 16.29 2.92
N VAL A 68 -14.46 17.47 2.84
CA VAL A 68 -15.75 17.73 3.49
C VAL A 68 -16.87 16.90 2.83
N LEU A 69 -16.88 16.81 1.50
CA LEU A 69 -17.86 16.00 0.77
C LEU A 69 -17.74 14.51 1.11
N LEU A 70 -16.51 13.98 1.10
CA LEU A 70 -16.25 12.60 1.51
C LEU A 70 -16.74 12.31 2.93
N ARG A 71 -16.52 13.23 3.88
CA ARG A 71 -17.02 13.07 5.24
C ARG A 71 -18.55 13.08 5.33
N ARG A 72 -19.21 13.92 4.53
CA ARG A 72 -20.69 13.95 4.44
C ARG A 72 -21.25 12.65 3.87
N GLU A 73 -20.53 12.00 2.97
CA GLU A 73 -20.83 10.66 2.46
C GLU A 73 -20.51 9.54 3.46
N GLY A 74 -20.07 9.85 4.69
CA GLY A 74 -19.78 8.87 5.74
C GLY A 74 -18.33 8.38 5.76
N TRP A 75 -17.44 8.90 4.90
CA TRP A 75 -16.04 8.49 4.90
C TRP A 75 -15.28 9.10 6.09
N HIS A 76 -14.74 8.23 6.94
CA HIS A 76 -13.90 8.62 8.06
C HIS A 76 -12.45 8.86 7.60
N VAL A 77 -12.23 9.98 6.90
CA VAL A 77 -10.93 10.31 6.28
C VAL A 77 -10.29 11.58 6.84
N ASN A 78 -8.97 11.52 7.02
CA ASN A 78 -8.15 12.67 7.39
C ASN A 78 -7.82 13.50 6.14
N HIS A 79 -7.88 14.84 6.25
CA HIS A 79 -7.50 15.77 5.18
C HIS A 79 -6.08 15.52 4.67
N LYS A 80 -5.13 15.08 5.52
CA LYS A 80 -3.76 14.72 5.10
C LYS A 80 -3.75 13.52 4.14
N ARG A 81 -4.63 12.55 4.37
CA ARG A 81 -4.77 11.35 3.52
C ARG A 81 -5.39 11.73 2.17
N VAL A 82 -6.42 12.57 2.19
CA VAL A 82 -7.07 13.07 0.96
C VAL A 82 -6.09 13.90 0.14
N TYR A 83 -5.31 14.79 0.78
CA TYR A 83 -4.28 15.57 0.09
C TYR A 83 -3.23 14.68 -0.61
N ARG A 84 -2.76 13.63 0.07
CA ARG A 84 -1.81 12.69 -0.51
C ARG A 84 -2.38 11.99 -1.74
N LEU A 85 -3.59 11.44 -1.62
CA LEU A 85 -4.28 10.80 -2.76
C LEU A 85 -4.54 11.77 -3.91
N TYR A 86 -4.95 13.01 -3.60
CA TYR A 86 -5.18 14.05 -4.59
C TYR A 86 -3.91 14.36 -5.40
N ARG A 87 -2.76 14.46 -4.71
CA ARG A 87 -1.45 14.67 -5.36
C ARG A 87 -0.96 13.44 -6.13
N GLU A 88 -1.16 12.23 -5.60
CA GLU A 88 -0.83 10.98 -6.31
C GLU A 88 -1.63 10.83 -7.61
N GLU A 89 -2.85 11.35 -7.66
CA GLU A 89 -3.71 11.32 -8.85
C GLU A 89 -3.56 12.50 -9.81
N GLY A 90 -2.67 13.46 -9.51
CA GLY A 90 -2.44 14.63 -10.36
C GLY A 90 -3.63 15.57 -10.49
N LEU A 91 -4.54 15.55 -9.51
CA LEU A 91 -5.68 16.46 -9.41
C LEU A 91 -5.25 17.83 -8.84
#